data_AF-A0A7J2J980-F1
#
_entry.id   AF-A0A7J2J980-F1
#
_cell.length_a   1.000
_cell.length_b   1.000
_cell.length_c   1.000
_cell.angle_alpha   90.00
_cell.angle_beta   90.00
_cell.angle_gamma   90.00
#
_symmetry.space_group_name_H-M   'P 1'
#
loop_
_entity.id
_entity.type
_entity.pdbx_description
1 polymer ?
#
loop_
_entity_poly.entity_id
_entity_poly.type
_entity_poly.pdbx_seq_one_letter_code
_entity_poly.pdbx_strand_id
1 'polypeptide(L)'
;MEELSINEKKVLLALARIGKKATPGEILKNTDLRNENEVTNALSWLRFKKLVNLDEGIKKVYSLGKEGKKLADRGLPERRALGLFLKKKQISLKDLREVLDDYEIPIAIGWLKKRGWAEIE
;
A
#
# COMPACT_ATOMS: atom_id res chain seq x y z
N MET A 1 7.42 7.08 -44.74
CA MET A 1 7.66 7.64 -43.40
C MET A 1 6.37 7.43 -42.62
N GLU A 2 6.39 6.63 -41.55
CA GLU A 2 5.21 6.49 -40.69
C GLU A 2 4.91 7.84 -40.03
N GLU A 3 3.72 8.36 -40.25
CA GLU A 3 3.31 9.62 -39.66
C GLU A 3 3.10 9.46 -38.14
N LEU A 4 3.50 10.49 -37.38
CA LEU A 4 3.18 10.56 -35.95
C LEU A 4 1.72 10.98 -35.77
N SER A 5 1.00 10.23 -34.95
CA SER A 5 -0.33 10.62 -34.48
C SER A 5 -0.27 11.93 -33.67
N ILE A 6 -1.42 12.55 -33.50
CA ILE A 6 -1.57 13.79 -32.72
C ILE A 6 -1.05 13.60 -31.29
N ASN A 7 -1.33 12.44 -30.67
CA ASN A 7 -0.93 12.17 -29.29
C ASN A 7 0.58 11.95 -29.17
N GLU A 8 1.21 11.25 -30.13
CA GLU A 8 2.66 11.10 -30.18
C GLU A 8 3.37 12.46 -30.33
N LYS A 9 2.85 13.34 -31.21
CA LYS A 9 3.37 14.71 -31.37
C LYS A 9 3.26 15.51 -30.07
N LYS A 10 2.10 15.44 -29.40
CA LYS A 10 1.88 16.12 -28.11
C LYS A 10 2.85 15.64 -27.03
N VAL A 11 3.06 14.32 -26.92
CA VAL A 11 4.01 13.75 -25.94
C VAL A 11 5.44 14.19 -26.21
N LEU A 12 5.89 14.16 -27.47
CA LEU A 12 7.24 14.64 -27.81
C LEU A 12 7.43 16.13 -27.52
N LEU A 13 6.44 16.96 -27.83
CA LEU A 13 6.49 18.39 -27.52
C LEU A 13 6.55 18.65 -26.01
N ALA A 14 5.80 17.88 -25.21
CA ALA A 14 5.86 17.97 -23.76
C ALA A 14 7.22 17.52 -23.21
N LEU A 15 7.78 16.42 -23.72
CA LEU A 15 9.13 15.98 -23.36
C LEU A 15 10.19 17.03 -23.72
N ALA A 16 10.08 17.66 -24.89
CA ALA A 16 10.97 18.73 -25.32
C ALA A 16 10.88 19.96 -24.39
N ARG A 17 9.67 20.33 -23.94
CA ARG A 17 9.47 21.42 -22.97
C ARG A 17 10.03 21.08 -21.58
N ILE A 18 9.88 19.83 -21.13
CA ILE A 18 10.40 19.37 -19.84
C ILE A 18 11.93 19.31 -19.86
N GLY A 19 12.53 18.94 -21.01
CA GLY A 19 13.98 18.96 -21.24
C GLY A 19 14.77 17.90 -20.45
N LYS A 20 14.10 16.98 -19.77
CA LYS A 20 14.69 15.90 -18.97
C LYS A 20 13.81 14.66 -18.98
N LYS A 21 14.30 13.57 -18.36
CA LYS A 21 13.51 12.36 -18.10
C LYS A 21 12.26 12.74 -17.30
N ALA A 22 11.11 12.24 -17.75
CA ALA A 22 9.81 12.54 -17.18
C ALA A 22 8.99 11.26 -17.00
N THR A 23 8.16 11.24 -15.98
CA THR A 23 7.17 10.19 -15.73
C THR A 23 5.91 10.43 -16.58
N PRO A 24 5.10 9.38 -16.85
CA PRO A 24 3.82 9.54 -17.56
C PRO A 24 2.90 10.61 -16.94
N GLY A 25 2.85 10.69 -15.60
CA GLY A 25 2.07 11.72 -14.89
C GLY A 25 2.60 13.14 -15.08
N GLU A 26 3.92 13.33 -15.17
CA GLU A 26 4.51 14.65 -15.49
C GLU A 26 4.23 15.06 -16.93
N ILE A 27 4.27 14.11 -17.87
CA ILE A 27 3.91 14.36 -19.27
C ILE A 27 2.43 14.74 -19.38
N LEU A 28 1.54 14.02 -18.67
CA LEU A 28 0.12 14.33 -18.63
C LEU A 28 -0.13 15.77 -18.17
N LYS A 29 0.54 16.22 -17.09
CA LYS A 29 0.42 17.60 -16.59
C LYS A 29 0.89 18.67 -17.57
N ASN A 30 1.75 18.31 -18.53
CA ASN A 30 2.30 19.20 -19.54
C ASN A 30 1.70 18.98 -20.94
N THR A 31 0.59 18.25 -21.04
CA THR A 31 -0.13 17.98 -22.29
C THR A 31 -1.64 18.16 -22.10
N ASP A 32 -2.36 18.37 -23.21
CA ASP A 32 -3.82 18.36 -23.24
C ASP A 32 -4.38 16.94 -23.47
N LEU A 33 -3.70 15.92 -22.94
CA LEU A 33 -4.16 14.52 -23.00
C LEU A 33 -5.13 14.26 -21.85
N ARG A 34 -6.09 13.35 -22.06
CA ARG A 34 -7.22 13.20 -21.12
C ARG A 34 -6.88 12.39 -19.88
N ASN A 35 -5.97 11.44 -20.01
CA ASN A 35 -5.59 10.51 -18.94
C ASN A 35 -4.23 9.86 -19.21
N GLU A 36 -3.69 9.17 -18.20
CA GLU A 36 -2.39 8.49 -18.31
C GLU A 36 -2.38 7.35 -19.33
N ASN A 37 -3.53 6.75 -19.67
CA ASN A 37 -3.60 5.68 -20.67
C ASN A 37 -3.28 6.21 -22.07
N GLU A 38 -3.76 7.41 -22.43
CA GLU A 38 -3.43 8.07 -23.69
C GLU A 38 -1.93 8.37 -23.81
N VAL A 39 -1.32 8.84 -22.71
CA VAL A 39 0.13 9.09 -22.62
C VAL A 39 0.90 7.78 -22.80
N THR A 40 0.49 6.73 -22.08
CA THR A 40 1.17 5.42 -22.11
C THR A 40 1.09 4.78 -23.49
N ASN A 41 -0.07 4.85 -24.15
CA ASN A 41 -0.23 4.36 -25.52
C ASN A 41 0.68 5.11 -26.51
N ALA A 42 0.73 6.45 -26.42
CA ALA A 42 1.63 7.24 -27.26
C ALA A 42 3.11 6.91 -26.99
N LEU A 43 3.51 6.73 -25.72
CA LEU A 43 4.87 6.31 -25.36
C LEU A 43 5.23 4.93 -25.93
N SER A 44 4.29 3.98 -25.96
CA SER A 44 4.51 2.65 -26.57
C SER A 44 4.81 2.75 -28.07
N TRP A 45 4.05 3.57 -28.81
CA TRP A 45 4.31 3.81 -30.23
C TRP A 45 5.61 4.57 -30.47
N LEU A 46 5.90 5.59 -29.67
CA LEU A 46 7.17 6.32 -29.75
C LEU A 46 8.37 5.40 -29.45
N ARG A 47 8.23 4.45 -28.51
CA ARG A 47 9.25 3.43 -28.22
C ARG A 47 9.44 2.50 -29.41
N PHE A 48 8.35 2.00 -30.00
CA PHE A 48 8.41 1.16 -31.21
C PHE A 48 9.12 1.88 -32.37
N LYS A 49 8.81 3.17 -32.56
CA LYS A 49 9.46 4.06 -33.53
C LYS A 49 10.88 4.51 -33.12
N LYS A 50 11.40 4.06 -31.98
CA LYS A 50 12.73 4.38 -31.42
C LYS A 50 12.97 5.88 -31.19
N LEU A 51 11.91 6.63 -30.90
CA LEU A 51 11.95 8.07 -30.63
C LEU A 51 12.10 8.39 -29.15
N VAL A 52 11.80 7.44 -28.26
CA VAL A 52 11.97 7.57 -26.80
C VAL A 52 12.51 6.28 -26.21
N ASN A 53 13.25 6.41 -25.11
CA ASN A 53 13.64 5.28 -24.26
C ASN A 53 12.74 5.27 -23.02
N LEU A 54 12.16 4.11 -22.71
CA LEU A 54 11.38 3.90 -21.50
C LEU A 54 12.19 3.10 -20.50
N ASP A 55 12.21 3.58 -19.25
CA ASP A 55 12.79 2.89 -18.12
C ASP A 55 11.65 2.43 -17.22
N GLU A 56 11.46 1.11 -17.14
CA GLU A 56 10.33 0.47 -16.47
C GLU A 56 10.84 -0.37 -15.30
N GLY A 57 10.17 -0.25 -14.15
CA GLY A 57 10.52 -0.99 -12.95
C GLY A 57 9.30 -1.36 -12.12
N ILE A 58 9.32 -2.53 -11.50
CA ILE A 58 8.26 -2.99 -10.60
C ILE A 58 8.57 -2.51 -9.19
N LYS A 59 7.68 -1.69 -8.60
CA LYS A 59 7.75 -1.30 -7.20
C LYS A 59 6.69 -2.05 -6.40
N LYS A 60 7.12 -2.90 -5.46
CA LYS A 60 6.21 -3.50 -4.46
C LYS A 60 6.12 -2.57 -3.25
N VAL A 61 4.90 -2.25 -2.84
CA VAL A 61 4.64 -1.39 -1.68
C VAL A 61 3.71 -2.13 -0.73
N TYR A 62 3.98 -2.03 0.57
CA TYR A 62 3.17 -2.65 1.62
C TYR A 62 2.50 -1.56 2.45
N SER A 63 1.25 -1.78 2.83
CA SER A 63 0.53 -0.89 3.73
C SER A 63 -0.30 -1.69 4.71
N LEU A 64 -0.58 -1.11 5.88
CA LEU A 64 -1.46 -1.72 6.85
C LEU A 64 -2.91 -1.67 6.35
N GLY A 65 -3.58 -2.82 6.38
CA GLY A 65 -5.03 -2.90 6.23
C GLY A 65 -5.75 -2.21 7.40
N LYS A 66 -7.08 -2.13 7.33
CA LYS A 66 -7.90 -1.47 8.37
C LYS A 66 -7.59 -2.02 9.77
N GLU A 67 -7.54 -3.35 9.90
CA GLU A 67 -7.23 -4.00 11.18
C GLU A 67 -5.79 -3.74 11.62
N GLY A 68 -4.82 -3.83 10.72
CA GLY A 68 -3.43 -3.54 11.02
C GLY A 68 -3.21 -2.11 11.54
N LYS A 69 -3.95 -1.13 11.01
CA LYS A 69 -3.92 0.25 11.52
C LYS A 69 -4.51 0.35 12.93
N LYS A 70 -5.68 -0.28 13.18
CA LYS A 70 -6.31 -0.33 14.50
C LYS A 70 -5.38 -0.94 15.55
N LEU A 71 -4.74 -2.07 15.20
CA LEU A 71 -3.84 -2.79 16.09
C LEU A 71 -2.48 -2.10 16.28
N ALA A 72 -2.00 -1.34 15.29
CA ALA A 72 -0.80 -0.53 15.44
C ALA A 72 -0.98 0.60 16.47
N ASP A 73 -2.18 1.17 16.55
CA ASP A 73 -2.53 2.23 17.51
C ASP A 73 -2.84 1.68 18.91
N ARG A 74 -3.73 0.67 19.00
CA ARG A 74 -4.20 0.13 20.29
C ARG A 74 -3.31 -0.97 20.87
N GLY A 75 -2.40 -1.52 20.07
CA GLY A 75 -1.61 -2.69 20.41
C GLY A 75 -2.33 -4.02 20.18
N LEU A 76 -1.53 -5.08 20.00
CA LEU A 76 -2.02 -6.42 19.72
C LEU A 76 -2.86 -6.97 20.90
N PRO A 77 -3.94 -7.72 20.62
CA PRO A 77 -4.87 -8.18 21.64
C PRO A 77 -4.20 -9.08 22.68
N GLU A 78 -3.29 -9.96 22.27
CA GLU A 78 -2.53 -10.81 23.20
C GLU A 78 -1.61 -10.01 24.13
N ARG A 79 -1.06 -8.89 23.64
CA ARG A 79 -0.22 -8.01 24.47
C ARG A 79 -1.04 -7.23 25.49
N ARG A 80 -2.23 -6.76 25.09
CA ARG A 80 -3.18 -6.11 26.00
C ARG A 80 -3.67 -7.08 27.08
N ALA A 81 -4.03 -8.31 26.69
CA ALA A 81 -4.42 -9.37 27.62
C ALA A 81 -3.29 -9.72 28.60
N LEU A 82 -2.06 -9.91 28.09
CA LEU A 82 -0.90 -10.19 28.94
C LEU A 82 -0.63 -9.05 29.92
N GLY A 83 -0.77 -7.80 29.49
CA GLY A 83 -0.63 -6.63 30.36
C GLY A 83 -1.64 -6.62 31.51
N LEU A 84 -2.88 -7.05 31.27
CA LEU A 84 -3.89 -7.23 32.32
C LEU A 84 -3.51 -8.39 33.26
N PHE A 85 -3.10 -9.52 32.69
CA PHE A 85 -2.68 -10.71 33.45
C PHE A 85 -1.51 -10.40 34.40
N LEU A 86 -0.48 -9.69 33.92
CA LEU A 86 0.68 -9.33 34.75
C LEU A 86 0.32 -8.44 35.94
N LYS A 87 -0.74 -7.63 35.82
CA LYS A 87 -1.24 -6.77 36.91
C LYS A 87 -2.09 -7.54 37.92
N LYS A 88 -3.03 -8.37 37.45
CA LYS A 88 -4.01 -9.06 38.31
C LYS A 88 -3.56 -10.45 38.77
N LYS A 89 -2.50 -11.03 38.19
CA LYS A 89 -1.97 -12.39 38.39
C LYS A 89 -2.89 -13.54 38.00
N GLN A 90 -4.20 -13.38 38.19
CA GLN A 90 -5.24 -14.29 37.73
C GLN A 90 -6.38 -13.46 37.16
N ILE A 91 -6.89 -13.86 35.99
CA ILE A 91 -7.98 -13.15 35.30
C ILE A 91 -8.99 -14.16 34.78
N SER A 92 -10.27 -13.82 34.87
CA SER A 92 -11.34 -14.56 34.22
C SER A 92 -11.50 -14.11 32.77
N LEU A 93 -12.19 -14.92 31.96
CA LEU A 93 -12.57 -14.53 30.60
C LEU A 93 -13.43 -13.26 30.55
N LYS A 94 -14.17 -12.96 31.62
CA LYS A 94 -14.97 -11.73 31.70
C LYS A 94 -14.09 -10.50 31.87
N ASP A 95 -12.99 -10.60 32.60
CA ASP A 95 -12.06 -9.48 32.83
C ASP A 95 -11.35 -9.05 31.54
N LEU A 96 -11.17 -9.96 30.58
CA LEU A 96 -10.57 -9.62 29.29
C LEU A 96 -11.37 -8.59 28.51
N ARG A 97 -12.69 -8.47 28.74
CA ARG A 97 -13.53 -7.42 28.13
C ARG A 97 -13.17 -6.01 28.55
N GLU A 98 -12.41 -5.84 29.64
CA GLU A 98 -11.91 -4.52 30.06
C GLU A 98 -10.91 -3.95 29.05
N VAL A 99 -10.18 -4.82 28.34
CA VAL A 99 -9.08 -4.43 27.47
C VAL A 99 -9.20 -4.96 26.05
N LEU A 100 -10.20 -5.79 25.73
CA LEU A 100 -10.41 -6.43 24.42
C LEU A 100 -11.88 -6.35 23.97
N ASP A 101 -12.08 -6.24 22.65
CA ASP A 101 -13.39 -6.47 22.04
C ASP A 101 -13.72 -7.99 22.02
N ASP A 102 -15.00 -8.37 21.99
CA ASP A 102 -15.41 -9.79 22.08
C ASP A 102 -14.78 -10.69 21.00
N TYR A 103 -14.55 -10.16 19.79
CA TYR A 103 -13.89 -10.92 18.71
C TYR A 103 -12.38 -11.12 18.94
N GLU A 104 -11.76 -10.28 19.76
CA GLU A 104 -10.32 -10.33 20.06
C GLU A 104 -9.97 -11.31 21.17
N ILE A 105 -10.92 -11.60 22.06
CA ILE A 105 -10.76 -12.54 23.18
C ILE A 105 -10.26 -13.92 22.72
N PRO A 106 -10.93 -14.64 21.78
CA PRO A 106 -10.45 -15.93 21.33
C PRO A 106 -9.08 -15.86 20.64
N ILE A 107 -8.78 -14.74 19.97
CA ILE A 107 -7.48 -14.51 19.30
C ILE A 107 -6.37 -14.37 20.35
N ALA A 108 -6.59 -13.52 21.37
CA ALA A 108 -5.64 -13.30 22.45
C ALA A 108 -5.34 -14.61 23.20
N ILE A 109 -6.39 -15.35 23.59
CA ILE A 109 -6.27 -16.63 24.29
C ILE A 109 -5.48 -17.64 23.46
N GLY A 110 -5.80 -17.76 22.17
CA GLY A 110 -5.08 -18.64 21.26
C GLY A 110 -3.59 -18.34 21.22
N TRP A 111 -3.20 -17.06 21.16
CA TRP A 111 -1.80 -16.65 21.18
C TRP A 111 -1.12 -16.84 22.52
N LEU A 112 -1.79 -16.52 23.64
CA LEU A 112 -1.27 -16.71 24.99
C LEU A 112 -0.95 -18.19 25.24
N LYS A 113 -1.87 -19.09 24.86
CA LYS A 113 -1.68 -20.55 24.96
C LYS A 113 -0.56 -21.02 24.02
N LYS A 114 -0.59 -20.62 22.75
CA LYS A 114 0.39 -21.04 21.74
C LYS A 114 1.82 -20.63 22.11
N ARG A 115 1.99 -19.52 22.84
CA ARG A 115 3.29 -19.01 23.29
C ARG A 115 3.68 -19.44 24.70
N GLY A 116 2.81 -20.14 25.43
CA GLY A 116 3.05 -20.54 26.82
C GLY A 116 3.15 -19.36 27.79
N TRP A 117 2.46 -18.25 27.51
CA TRP A 117 2.50 -17.04 28.35
C TRP A 117 1.46 -17.03 29.47
N ALA A 118 0.43 -17.86 29.35
CA ALA A 118 -0.59 -18.06 30.37
C ALA A 118 -1.09 -19.51 30.31
N GLU A 119 -1.42 -20.05 31.47
CA GLU A 119 -2.15 -21.31 31.62
C GLU A 119 -3.65 -21.00 31.72
N ILE A 120 -4.47 -21.81 31.06
CA ILE A 120 -5.93 -21.62 31.01
C ILE A 120 -6.52 -22.85 31.68
N GLU A 121 -7.15 -22.62 32.83
CA GLU A 121 -7.87 -23.60 33.63
C GLU A 121 -9.38 -23.41 33.51
#